data_AF-A0A1F1UUK3-F1
#
_entry.id   AF-A0A1F1UUK3-F1
#
_cell.length_a   1.000
_cell.length_b   1.000
_cell.length_c   1.000
_cell.angle_alpha   90.00
_cell.angle_beta   90.00
_cell.angle_gamma   90.00
#
_symmetry.space_group_name_H-M   'P 1'
#
loop_
_entity.id
_entity.type
_entity.pdbx_description
1 polymer ?
#
loop_
_entity_poly.entity_id
_entity_poly.type
_entity_poly.pdbx_seq_one_letter_code
_entity_poly.pdbx_strand_id
1 'polypeptide(L)'
;MSLKPETGKAPSEEGADPDKLRCRPGIAYNTDESVRYISGPKKGKQISGNQKFIDAQRGLREHMYALGYPVELDVSERHNESLNLDRYVEQQDRERDLANREDEVERKHSSVQRDVDAAAKDRKQAAEELERAQQAREEAQRVQENAEQQAREVAERVLKEAREKAEQDAEKIRDDAQKDAEQELGLAEARAEELLDRAKEVESAAEAKLKRVEQEAEQLRSEAREKAEQEAEQIRSDARKEAEQTLGLAEAQADELLDLAEEFGSEEHDEATRDAAVTREEAEQEAKIIIEEATQSLQEISHVDQDFLRVEIDSNPEMKQRYREIVIDRTQEESAAVLRRALERIAKRRQQEQQRDHDGDKESPDGGKP
;
A
#
# COMPACT_ATOMS: atom_id res chain seq x y z
N MET A 1 34.33 -120.98 94.15
CA MET A 1 32.90 -121.28 93.90
C MET A 1 32.82 -121.94 92.53
N SER A 2 32.63 -123.24 92.31
CA SER A 2 32.61 -124.47 93.13
C SER A 2 33.13 -125.57 92.18
N LEU A 3 34.35 -126.08 92.33
CA LEU A 3 34.82 -127.19 93.21
C LEU A 3 34.67 -128.60 92.57
N LYS A 4 35.76 -129.05 91.90
CA LYS A 4 36.55 -130.32 91.95
C LYS A 4 35.85 -131.69 92.24
N PRO A 5 36.52 -132.87 92.07
CA PRO A 5 37.86 -133.22 91.50
C PRO A 5 37.74 -134.37 90.44
N GLU A 6 38.77 -134.87 89.74
CA GLU A 6 39.76 -135.89 90.18
C GLU A 6 40.79 -136.14 89.06
N THR A 7 42.06 -135.81 89.33
CA THR A 7 43.20 -136.72 89.53
C THR A 7 43.80 -137.36 88.27
N GLY A 8 44.97 -136.86 87.89
CA GLY A 8 45.89 -137.47 86.94
C GLY A 8 47.24 -136.78 87.04
N LYS A 9 48.06 -137.28 87.96
CA LYS A 9 49.36 -136.75 88.41
C LYS A 9 50.41 -136.74 87.27
N ALA A 10 51.31 -135.76 87.31
CA ALA A 10 52.44 -135.53 86.40
C ALA A 10 53.47 -136.70 86.38
N PRO A 11 54.48 -136.65 85.49
CA PRO A 11 55.65 -135.88 85.86
C PRO A 11 56.33 -135.10 84.71
N SER A 12 56.87 -133.95 85.12
CA SER A 12 58.05 -133.29 84.59
C SER A 12 59.18 -134.26 84.24
N GLU A 13 59.84 -134.05 83.10
CA GLU A 13 61.26 -134.42 82.94
C GLU A 13 62.04 -133.21 82.45
N GLU A 14 62.37 -132.33 83.41
CA GLU A 14 63.65 -131.63 83.44
C GLU A 14 64.76 -132.68 83.34
N GLY A 15 65.60 -132.56 82.31
CA GLY A 15 66.67 -133.51 82.03
C GLY A 15 67.25 -133.31 80.64
N ALA A 16 67.61 -132.06 80.33
CA ALA A 16 68.13 -131.63 79.04
C ALA A 16 69.57 -132.10 78.81
N ASP A 17 69.80 -132.69 77.64
CA ASP A 17 71.08 -132.71 76.92
C ASP A 17 70.70 -132.76 75.41
N PRO A 18 70.46 -131.60 74.76
CA PRO A 18 69.84 -131.53 73.43
C PRO A 18 70.71 -132.07 72.28
N ASP A 19 72.00 -132.34 72.52
CA ASP A 19 72.95 -132.86 71.54
C ASP A 19 73.12 -134.39 71.56
N LYS A 20 72.26 -135.11 72.31
CA LYS A 20 72.16 -136.57 72.23
C LYS A 20 70.80 -136.97 71.68
N LEU A 21 70.80 -137.50 70.46
CA LEU A 21 69.69 -138.25 69.86
C LEU A 21 69.39 -139.48 70.74
N ARG A 22 68.64 -139.29 71.82
CA ARG A 22 68.02 -140.39 72.54
C ARG A 22 66.80 -140.82 71.74
N CYS A 23 66.98 -141.81 70.88
CA CYS A 23 65.86 -142.57 70.35
C CYS A 23 65.05 -143.06 71.55
N ARG A 24 63.87 -142.47 71.79
CA ARG A 24 62.92 -143.00 72.76
C ARG A 24 62.75 -144.47 72.41
N PRO A 25 63.12 -145.43 73.29
CA PRO A 25 63.10 -146.85 72.93
C PRO A 25 61.73 -147.27 72.43
N GLY A 26 60.65 -146.65 72.91
CA GLY A 26 59.29 -146.89 72.42
C GLY A 26 59.06 -146.52 70.95
N ILE A 27 59.76 -145.52 70.40
CA ILE A 27 59.66 -145.12 68.97
C ILE A 27 60.49 -146.08 68.10
N ALA A 28 61.67 -146.49 68.59
CA ALA A 28 62.56 -147.43 67.89
C ALA A 28 62.03 -148.88 67.91
N TYR A 29 61.36 -149.29 68.99
CA TYR A 29 60.77 -150.62 69.17
C TYR A 29 59.24 -150.65 68.99
N ASN A 30 58.65 -149.62 68.36
CA ASN A 30 57.24 -149.56 67.94
C ASN A 30 56.17 -149.74 69.04
N THR A 31 56.49 -149.34 70.28
CA THR A 31 55.56 -149.39 71.42
C THR A 31 54.98 -148.03 71.82
N ASP A 32 55.43 -146.93 71.21
CA ASP A 32 54.95 -145.56 71.47
C ASP A 32 53.59 -145.25 70.80
N GLU A 33 52.69 -144.54 71.49
CA GLU A 33 51.36 -144.17 70.99
C GLU A 33 51.42 -143.27 69.74
N SER A 34 52.49 -142.50 69.59
CA SER A 34 52.71 -141.62 68.43
C SER A 34 52.91 -142.36 67.09
N VAL A 35 53.15 -143.67 67.11
CA VAL A 35 53.39 -144.50 65.91
C VAL A 35 52.14 -145.34 65.53
N ARG A 36 51.00 -145.06 66.17
CA ARG A 36 49.72 -145.75 66.00
C ARG A 36 48.66 -144.81 65.45
N TYR A 37 47.70 -145.35 64.71
CA TYR A 37 46.57 -144.56 64.22
C TYR A 37 45.78 -144.00 65.41
N ILE A 38 45.67 -142.67 65.49
CA ILE A 38 45.00 -141.95 66.59
C ILE A 38 43.46 -141.98 66.43
N SER A 39 42.98 -142.13 65.20
CA SER A 39 41.56 -142.16 64.85
C SER A 39 41.28 -143.07 63.63
N GLY A 40 40.00 -143.36 63.38
CA GLY A 40 39.55 -144.17 62.23
C GLY A 40 39.52 -145.69 62.46
N PRO A 41 39.15 -146.48 61.44
CA PRO A 41 38.92 -147.94 61.56
C PRO A 41 40.18 -148.75 61.89
N LYS A 42 41.37 -148.14 61.78
CA LYS A 42 42.66 -148.76 62.15
C LYS A 42 43.22 -148.22 63.48
N LYS A 43 42.42 -147.49 64.28
CA LYS A 43 42.85 -146.87 65.55
C LYS A 43 43.53 -147.89 66.47
N GLY A 44 44.67 -147.50 67.04
CA GLY A 44 45.50 -148.35 67.91
C GLY A 44 46.41 -149.35 67.17
N LYS A 45 46.22 -149.59 65.86
CA LYS A 45 47.17 -150.36 65.03
C LYS A 45 48.36 -149.50 64.62
N GLN A 46 49.48 -150.14 64.32
CA GLN A 46 50.70 -149.49 63.83
C GLN A 46 50.45 -148.80 62.48
N ILE A 47 50.90 -147.56 62.33
CA ILE A 47 50.82 -146.81 61.07
C ILE A 47 51.76 -147.44 60.05
N SER A 48 51.24 -147.79 58.87
CA SER A 48 52.05 -148.38 57.79
C SER A 48 53.07 -147.38 57.24
N GLY A 49 54.19 -147.87 56.70
CA GLY A 49 55.24 -147.01 56.15
C GLY A 49 54.74 -146.01 55.10
N ASN A 50 53.80 -146.44 54.24
CA ASN A 50 53.21 -145.57 53.21
C ASN A 50 52.33 -144.47 53.83
N GLN A 51 51.58 -144.80 54.89
CA GLN A 51 50.76 -143.80 55.58
C GLN A 51 51.63 -142.76 56.29
N LYS A 52 52.76 -143.16 56.89
CA LYS A 52 53.71 -142.19 57.48
C LYS A 52 54.23 -141.20 56.45
N PHE A 53 54.49 -141.66 55.23
CA PHE A 53 54.89 -140.80 54.11
C PHE A 53 53.79 -139.82 53.70
N ILE A 54 52.55 -140.29 53.59
CA ILE A 54 51.39 -139.44 53.26
C ILE A 54 51.17 -138.37 54.34
N ASP A 55 51.21 -138.76 55.61
CA ASP A 55 51.02 -137.83 56.74
C ASP A 55 52.17 -136.81 56.80
N ALA A 56 53.41 -137.21 56.52
CA ALA A 56 54.55 -136.30 56.42
C ALA A 56 54.43 -135.32 55.24
N GLN A 57 53.98 -135.79 54.08
CA GLN A 57 53.72 -134.92 52.92
C GLN A 57 52.57 -133.95 53.18
N ARG A 58 51.51 -134.40 53.88
CA ARG A 58 50.40 -133.53 54.27
C ARG A 58 50.87 -132.47 55.27
N GLY A 59 51.60 -132.87 56.31
CA GLY A 59 52.18 -131.94 57.27
C GLY A 59 53.15 -130.94 56.63
N LEU A 60 53.93 -131.36 55.63
CA LEU A 60 54.78 -130.46 54.86
C LEU A 60 53.96 -129.44 54.05
N ARG A 61 52.88 -129.89 53.36
CA ARG A 61 51.98 -128.98 52.63
C ARG A 61 51.28 -127.98 53.55
N GLU A 62 50.75 -128.45 54.68
CA GLU A 62 50.14 -127.59 55.71
C GLU A 62 51.16 -126.55 56.22
N HIS A 63 52.41 -126.95 56.47
CA HIS A 63 53.46 -126.03 56.91
C HIS A 63 53.87 -125.02 55.82
N MET A 64 54.00 -125.47 54.56
CA MET A 64 54.30 -124.58 53.42
C MET A 64 53.16 -123.60 53.15
N TYR A 65 51.90 -124.03 53.29
CA TYR A 65 50.73 -123.17 53.21
C TYR A 65 50.73 -122.11 54.32
N ALA A 66 51.05 -122.51 55.57
CA ALA A 66 51.21 -121.58 56.68
C ALA A 66 52.34 -120.56 56.48
N LEU A 67 53.38 -120.91 55.72
CA LEU A 67 54.48 -120.02 55.33
C LEU A 67 54.14 -119.14 54.10
N GLY A 68 52.92 -119.22 53.56
CA GLY A 68 52.45 -118.38 52.45
C GLY A 68 52.84 -118.85 51.06
N TYR A 69 53.36 -120.08 50.91
CA TYR A 69 53.62 -120.64 49.59
C TYR A 69 52.31 -121.11 48.93
N PRO A 70 52.14 -120.89 47.61
CA PRO A 70 50.97 -121.34 46.87
C PRO A 70 51.04 -122.87 46.68
N VAL A 71 50.59 -123.62 47.67
CA VAL A 71 50.54 -125.09 47.65
C VAL A 71 49.10 -125.54 47.86
N GLU A 72 48.60 -126.39 46.97
CA GLU A 72 47.24 -126.94 47.05
C GLU A 72 47.12 -127.89 48.27
N LEU A 73 46.23 -127.58 49.21
CA LEU A 73 46.01 -128.36 50.43
C LEU A 73 45.28 -129.69 50.13
N ASP A 74 44.33 -129.65 49.20
CA ASP A 74 43.60 -130.81 48.70
C ASP A 74 44.15 -131.21 47.33
N VAL A 75 45.05 -132.20 47.33
CA VAL A 75 45.55 -132.82 46.11
C VAL A 75 44.46 -133.74 45.58
N SER A 76 43.86 -133.36 44.44
CA SER A 76 42.87 -134.16 43.69
C SER A 76 43.34 -135.61 43.53
N GLU A 77 42.51 -136.61 43.82
CA GLU A 77 42.86 -138.04 43.61
C GLU A 77 43.06 -138.43 42.13
N ARG A 78 43.03 -137.48 41.18
CA ARG A 78 43.12 -137.71 39.72
C ARG A 78 44.44 -137.29 39.07
N HIS A 79 45.58 -137.46 39.74
CA HIS A 79 46.90 -137.13 39.15
C HIS A 79 47.46 -138.16 38.15
N ASN A 80 46.69 -139.18 37.77
CA ASN A 80 47.15 -140.24 36.86
C ASN A 80 46.44 -140.24 35.49
N GLU A 81 45.63 -139.22 35.17
CA GLU A 81 45.05 -139.04 33.84
C GLU A 81 45.90 -138.04 33.05
N SER A 82 46.91 -138.53 32.33
CA SER A 82 47.50 -137.78 31.22
C SER A 82 46.38 -137.42 30.23
N LEU A 83 46.34 -136.18 29.73
CA LEU A 83 45.38 -135.75 28.71
C LEU A 83 45.24 -136.83 27.62
N ASN A 84 44.02 -137.32 27.40
CA ASN A 84 43.73 -138.18 26.26
C ASN A 84 44.09 -137.43 24.96
N LEU A 85 44.69 -138.13 23.99
CA LEU A 85 45.18 -137.56 22.72
C LEU A 85 44.12 -136.68 22.03
N ASP A 86 42.86 -137.12 22.07
CA ASP A 86 41.72 -136.38 21.51
C ASP A 86 41.53 -134.99 22.15
N ARG A 87 41.76 -134.85 23.47
CA ARG A 87 41.64 -133.54 24.15
C ARG A 87 42.81 -132.61 23.85
N TYR A 88 44.00 -133.15 23.60
CA TYR A 88 45.16 -132.35 23.24
C TYR A 88 45.01 -131.78 21.82
N VAL A 89 44.49 -132.58 20.88
CA VAL A 89 44.16 -132.12 19.52
C VAL A 89 43.05 -131.06 19.56
N GLU A 90 41.97 -131.28 20.33
CA GLU A 90 40.93 -130.25 20.52
C GLU A 90 41.47 -128.94 21.10
N GLN A 91 42.44 -129.00 22.01
CA GLN A 91 43.05 -127.79 22.57
C GLN A 91 43.92 -127.06 21.54
N GLN A 92 44.72 -127.78 20.75
CA GLN A 92 45.50 -127.16 19.67
C GLN A 92 44.63 -126.56 18.57
N ASP A 93 43.51 -127.22 18.22
CA ASP A 93 42.56 -126.68 17.24
C ASP A 93 41.88 -125.42 17.78
N ARG A 94 41.52 -125.37 19.06
CA ARG A 94 41.00 -124.15 19.70
C ARG A 94 42.03 -123.02 19.73
N GLU A 95 43.28 -123.31 20.04
CA GLU A 95 44.35 -122.30 20.03
C GLU A 95 44.57 -121.75 18.62
N ARG A 96 44.53 -122.60 17.59
CA ARG A 96 44.61 -122.19 16.20
C ARG A 96 43.41 -121.35 15.77
N ASP A 97 42.20 -121.74 16.18
CA ASP A 97 40.98 -120.98 15.91
C ASP A 97 40.97 -119.61 16.60
N LEU A 98 41.50 -119.53 17.82
CA LEU A 98 41.67 -118.26 18.54
C LEU A 98 42.69 -117.37 17.82
N ALA A 99 43.86 -117.90 17.45
CA ALA A 99 44.86 -117.15 16.69
C ALA A 99 44.32 -116.66 15.34
N ASN A 100 43.57 -117.49 14.60
CA ASN A 100 42.92 -117.09 13.35
C ASN A 100 41.90 -115.97 13.55
N ARG A 101 41.14 -116.00 14.67
CA ARG A 101 40.19 -114.94 15.02
C ARG A 101 40.89 -113.66 15.44
N GLU A 102 41.99 -113.74 16.18
CA GLU A 102 42.82 -112.59 16.55
C GLU A 102 43.39 -111.91 15.30
N ASP A 103 43.97 -112.67 14.38
CA ASP A 103 44.44 -112.17 13.08
C ASP A 103 43.31 -111.51 12.27
N GLU A 104 42.10 -112.08 12.29
CA GLU A 104 40.95 -111.51 11.59
C GLU A 104 40.50 -110.19 12.24
N VAL A 105 40.50 -110.10 13.57
CA VAL A 105 40.19 -108.89 14.32
C VAL A 105 41.23 -107.81 14.06
N GLU A 106 42.52 -108.14 14.05
CA GLU A 106 43.60 -107.19 13.75
C GLU A 106 43.50 -106.64 12.31
N ARG A 107 43.19 -107.50 11.34
CA ARG A 107 42.94 -107.07 9.94
C ARG A 107 41.74 -106.15 9.85
N LYS A 108 40.63 -106.48 10.52
CA LYS A 108 39.44 -105.63 10.59
C LYS A 108 39.74 -104.30 11.26
N HIS A 109 40.45 -104.30 12.39
CA HIS A 109 40.87 -103.09 13.09
C HIS A 109 41.75 -102.20 12.21
N SER A 110 42.73 -102.79 11.51
CA SER A 110 43.61 -102.08 10.59
C SER A 110 42.88 -101.55 9.35
N SER A 111 41.80 -102.21 8.92
CA SER A 111 40.92 -101.69 7.86
C SER A 111 40.11 -100.50 8.35
N VAL A 112 39.43 -100.66 9.50
CA VAL A 112 38.63 -99.59 10.12
C VAL A 112 39.49 -98.37 10.41
N GLN A 113 40.72 -98.55 10.92
CA GLN A 113 41.63 -97.44 11.17
C GLN A 113 42.00 -96.70 9.88
N ARG A 114 42.25 -97.42 8.77
CA ARG A 114 42.50 -96.78 7.47
C ARG A 114 41.30 -96.00 6.97
N ASP A 115 40.08 -96.52 7.14
CA ASP A 115 38.84 -95.84 6.75
C ASP A 115 38.59 -94.59 7.62
N VAL A 116 38.88 -94.68 8.92
CA VAL A 116 38.82 -93.54 9.86
C VAL A 116 39.84 -92.47 9.48
N ASP A 117 41.07 -92.87 9.16
CA ASP A 117 42.14 -91.95 8.76
C ASP A 117 41.84 -91.29 7.40
N ALA A 118 41.25 -92.04 6.45
CA ALA A 118 40.79 -91.51 5.17
C ALA A 118 39.65 -90.48 5.38
N ALA A 119 38.62 -90.84 6.15
CA ALA A 119 37.53 -89.93 6.47
C ALA A 119 38.01 -88.69 7.24
N ALA A 120 39.02 -88.81 8.10
CA ALA A 120 39.63 -87.68 8.78
C ALA A 120 40.37 -86.73 7.83
N LYS A 121 41.05 -87.27 6.80
CA LYS A 121 41.68 -86.45 5.74
C LYS A 121 40.64 -85.73 4.90
N ASP A 122 39.58 -86.43 4.48
CA ASP A 122 38.50 -85.82 3.69
C ASP A 122 37.78 -84.71 4.47
N ARG A 123 37.54 -84.91 5.77
CA ARG A 123 36.97 -83.86 6.64
C ARG A 123 37.88 -82.63 6.76
N LYS A 124 39.20 -82.83 6.84
CA LYS A 124 40.16 -81.72 6.87
C LYS A 124 40.15 -80.95 5.55
N GLN A 125 40.17 -81.65 4.42
CA GLN A 125 40.11 -81.02 3.10
C GLN A 125 38.79 -80.26 2.90
N ALA A 126 37.66 -80.85 3.28
CA ALA A 126 36.36 -80.18 3.21
C ALA A 126 36.30 -78.92 4.11
N ALA A 127 36.94 -78.95 5.28
CA ALA A 127 37.03 -77.78 6.16
C ALA A 127 37.89 -76.66 5.55
N GLU A 128 39.05 -77.01 4.97
CA GLU A 128 39.93 -76.04 4.30
C GLU A 128 39.27 -75.43 3.06
N GLU A 129 38.54 -76.24 2.26
CA GLU A 129 37.79 -75.75 1.11
C GLU A 129 36.63 -74.83 1.53
N LEU A 130 35.94 -75.17 2.62
CA LEU A 130 34.87 -74.34 3.18
C LEU A 130 35.42 -73.00 3.69
N GLU A 131 36.57 -73.00 4.37
CA GLU A 131 37.23 -71.77 4.81
C GLU A 131 37.63 -70.89 3.63
N ARG A 132 38.23 -71.46 2.59
CA ARG A 132 38.56 -70.72 1.35
C ARG A 132 37.30 -70.18 0.65
N ALA A 133 36.23 -70.95 0.62
CA ALA A 133 34.96 -70.51 0.04
C ALA A 133 34.31 -69.37 0.85
N GLN A 134 34.45 -69.38 2.18
CA GLN A 134 34.01 -68.28 3.05
C GLN A 134 34.83 -67.02 2.79
N GLN A 135 36.16 -67.13 2.75
CA GLN A 135 37.05 -65.99 2.45
C GLN A 135 36.74 -65.38 1.07
N ALA A 136 36.57 -66.22 0.04
CA ALA A 136 36.21 -65.75 -1.30
C ALA A 136 34.83 -65.05 -1.33
N ARG A 137 33.86 -65.49 -0.50
CA ARG A 137 32.57 -64.82 -0.37
C ARG A 137 32.70 -63.47 0.32
N GLU A 138 33.49 -63.38 1.39
CA GLU A 138 33.74 -62.11 2.08
C GLU A 138 34.47 -61.11 1.19
N GLU A 139 35.46 -61.56 0.42
CA GLU A 139 36.14 -60.73 -0.57
C GLU A 139 35.19 -60.25 -1.67
N ALA A 140 34.36 -61.14 -2.21
CA ALA A 140 33.35 -60.78 -3.21
C ALA A 140 32.34 -59.76 -2.66
N GLN A 141 31.90 -59.92 -1.40
CA GLN A 141 31.03 -58.97 -0.72
C GLN A 141 31.69 -57.60 -0.58
N ARG A 142 32.96 -57.55 -0.15
CA ARG A 142 33.71 -56.27 -0.07
C ARG A 142 33.86 -55.59 -1.41
N VAL A 143 34.13 -56.35 -2.47
CA VAL A 143 34.22 -55.79 -3.83
C VAL A 143 32.87 -55.23 -4.27
N GLN A 144 31.78 -55.94 -3.98
CA GLN A 144 30.43 -55.47 -4.28
C GLN A 144 30.09 -54.19 -3.49
N GLU A 145 30.32 -54.16 -2.19
CA GLU A 145 30.07 -52.98 -1.35
C GLU A 145 30.86 -51.76 -1.82
N ASN A 146 32.14 -51.94 -2.17
CA ASN A 146 32.98 -50.87 -2.71
C ASN A 146 32.45 -50.37 -4.07
N ALA A 147 32.02 -51.27 -4.95
CA ALA A 147 31.43 -50.91 -6.23
C ALA A 147 30.11 -50.15 -6.06
N GLU A 148 29.26 -50.57 -5.10
CA GLU A 148 28.03 -49.87 -4.75
C GLU A 148 28.28 -48.48 -4.16
N GLN A 149 29.29 -48.33 -3.30
CA GLN A 149 29.69 -47.04 -2.75
C GLN A 149 30.17 -46.10 -3.85
N GLN A 150 31.06 -46.56 -4.73
CA GLN A 150 31.52 -45.76 -5.87
C GLN A 150 30.37 -45.36 -6.80
N ALA A 151 29.43 -46.28 -7.07
CA ALA A 151 28.26 -45.97 -7.89
C ALA A 151 27.37 -44.90 -7.23
N ARG A 152 27.21 -44.94 -5.90
CA ARG A 152 26.47 -43.93 -5.14
C ARG A 152 27.18 -42.57 -5.16
N GLU A 153 28.48 -42.54 -4.91
CA GLU A 153 29.26 -41.29 -4.95
C GLU A 153 29.20 -40.62 -6.32
N VAL A 154 29.33 -41.41 -7.39
CA VAL A 154 29.21 -40.91 -8.77
C VAL A 154 27.78 -40.40 -9.02
N ALA A 155 26.75 -41.13 -8.60
CA ALA A 155 25.36 -40.70 -8.75
C ALA A 155 25.08 -39.40 -7.99
N GLU A 156 25.55 -39.29 -6.74
CA GLU A 156 25.41 -38.08 -5.92
C GLU A 156 26.14 -36.89 -6.55
N ARG A 157 27.36 -37.08 -7.05
CA ARG A 157 28.10 -36.01 -7.73
C ARG A 157 27.37 -35.53 -8.99
N VAL A 158 26.90 -36.46 -9.83
CA VAL A 158 26.16 -36.10 -11.05
C VAL A 158 24.85 -35.38 -10.70
N LEU A 159 24.13 -35.83 -9.68
CA LEU A 159 22.92 -35.15 -9.21
C LEU A 159 23.20 -33.77 -8.65
N LYS A 160 24.31 -33.59 -7.92
CA LYS A 160 24.73 -32.30 -7.39
C LYS A 160 25.09 -31.33 -8.51
N GLU A 161 25.90 -31.75 -9.47
CA GLU A 161 26.26 -30.94 -10.64
C GLU A 161 25.03 -30.56 -11.48
N ALA A 162 24.08 -31.49 -11.66
CA ALA A 162 22.83 -31.21 -12.37
C ALA A 162 21.98 -30.17 -11.62
N ARG A 163 21.91 -30.25 -10.29
CA ARG A 163 21.21 -29.26 -9.45
C ARG A 163 21.88 -27.89 -9.52
N GLU A 164 23.20 -27.82 -9.37
CA GLU A 164 23.94 -26.57 -9.46
C GLU A 164 23.76 -25.89 -10.83
N LYS A 165 23.80 -26.66 -11.92
CA LYS A 165 23.52 -26.13 -13.27
C LYS A 165 22.09 -25.64 -13.40
N ALA A 166 21.11 -26.42 -12.92
CA ALA A 166 19.71 -26.01 -12.96
C ALA A 166 19.45 -24.73 -12.12
N GLU A 167 20.15 -24.59 -10.99
CA GLU A 167 20.06 -23.40 -10.15
C GLU A 167 20.71 -22.18 -10.81
N GLN A 168 21.89 -22.33 -11.41
CA GLN A 168 22.54 -21.26 -12.19
C GLN A 168 21.71 -20.81 -13.39
N ASP A 169 21.09 -21.76 -14.12
CA ASP A 169 20.22 -21.43 -15.24
C ASP A 169 18.94 -20.73 -14.75
N ALA A 170 18.37 -21.17 -13.63
CA ALA A 170 17.22 -20.49 -13.03
C ALA A 170 17.56 -19.07 -12.53
N GLU A 171 18.76 -18.87 -11.99
CA GLU A 171 19.23 -17.55 -11.56
C GLU A 171 19.40 -16.61 -12.77
N LYS A 172 20.03 -17.07 -13.85
CA LYS A 172 20.14 -16.29 -15.10
C LYS A 172 18.77 -15.92 -15.68
N ILE A 173 17.84 -16.87 -15.71
CA ILE A 173 16.47 -16.60 -16.18
C ILE A 173 15.79 -15.52 -15.33
N ARG A 174 16.00 -15.52 -14.01
CA ARG A 174 15.46 -14.49 -13.12
C ARG A 174 16.12 -13.14 -13.36
N ASP A 175 17.44 -13.10 -13.49
CA ASP A 175 18.19 -11.88 -13.75
C ASP A 175 17.81 -11.25 -15.09
N ASP A 176 17.68 -12.06 -16.14
CA ASP A 176 17.28 -11.59 -17.46
C ASP A 176 15.82 -11.12 -17.45
N ALA A 177 14.91 -11.86 -16.81
CA ALA A 177 13.52 -11.42 -16.66
C ALA A 177 13.39 -10.13 -15.84
N GLN A 178 14.25 -9.93 -14.83
CA GLN A 178 14.28 -8.69 -14.06
C GLN A 178 14.78 -7.53 -14.91
N LYS A 179 15.86 -7.70 -15.69
CA LYS A 179 16.36 -6.66 -16.60
C LYS A 179 15.34 -6.28 -17.67
N ASP A 180 14.67 -7.27 -18.25
CA ASP A 180 13.62 -7.04 -19.25
C ASP A 180 12.47 -6.24 -18.63
N ALA A 181 12.04 -6.60 -17.42
CA ALA A 181 11.01 -5.87 -16.69
C ALA A 181 11.44 -4.43 -16.35
N GLU A 182 12.67 -4.23 -15.89
CA GLU A 182 13.22 -2.89 -15.62
C GLU A 182 13.30 -2.05 -16.90
N GLN A 183 13.67 -2.64 -18.03
CA GLN A 183 13.71 -1.96 -19.31
C GLN A 183 12.30 -1.57 -19.79
N GLU A 184 11.31 -2.46 -19.69
CA GLU A 184 9.93 -2.15 -20.05
C GLU A 184 9.34 -1.05 -19.17
N LEU A 185 9.60 -1.09 -17.86
CA LEU A 185 9.20 -0.05 -16.94
C LEU A 185 9.84 1.29 -17.31
N GLY A 186 11.15 1.33 -17.56
CA GLY A 186 11.83 2.56 -17.98
C GLY A 186 11.28 3.14 -19.30
N LEU A 187 10.93 2.29 -20.27
CA LEU A 187 10.26 2.74 -21.50
C LEU A 187 8.84 3.25 -21.25
N ALA A 188 8.10 2.64 -20.33
CA ALA A 188 6.75 3.07 -19.97
C ALA A 188 6.78 4.41 -19.22
N GLU A 189 7.73 4.59 -18.31
CA GLU A 189 7.98 5.86 -17.60
C GLU A 189 8.35 6.98 -18.57
N ALA A 190 9.29 6.75 -19.48
CA ALA A 190 9.67 7.74 -20.50
C ALA A 190 8.49 8.15 -21.39
N ARG A 191 7.64 7.19 -21.79
CA ARG A 191 6.41 7.49 -22.55
C ARG A 191 5.40 8.28 -21.72
N ALA A 192 5.28 8.00 -20.43
CA ALA A 192 4.40 8.75 -19.55
C ALA A 192 4.89 10.20 -19.37
N GLU A 193 6.20 10.40 -19.21
CA GLU A 193 6.81 11.74 -19.17
C GLU A 193 6.59 12.52 -20.47
N GLU A 194 6.81 11.89 -21.63
CA GLU A 194 6.55 12.51 -22.94
C GLU A 194 5.08 12.94 -23.09
N LEU A 195 4.14 12.10 -22.66
CA LEU A 195 2.71 12.44 -22.67
C LEU A 195 2.39 13.60 -21.73
N LEU A 196 3.00 13.66 -20.55
CA LEU A 196 2.82 14.77 -19.62
C LEU A 196 3.37 16.07 -20.20
N ASP A 197 4.54 16.05 -20.82
CA ASP A 197 5.14 17.25 -21.41
C ASP A 197 4.33 17.72 -22.62
N ARG A 198 3.85 16.80 -23.46
CA ARG A 198 2.91 17.13 -24.55
C ARG A 198 1.60 17.72 -24.02
N ALA A 199 1.08 17.22 -22.90
CA ALA A 199 -0.12 17.77 -22.28
C ALA A 199 0.11 19.21 -21.78
N LYS A 200 1.25 19.48 -21.11
CA LYS A 200 1.64 20.83 -20.68
C LYS A 200 1.82 21.79 -21.87
N GLU A 201 2.43 21.32 -22.96
CA GLU A 201 2.57 22.12 -24.17
C GLU A 201 1.21 22.50 -24.76
N VAL A 202 0.28 21.55 -24.86
CA VAL A 202 -1.09 21.79 -25.34
C VAL A 202 -1.83 22.76 -24.42
N GLU A 203 -1.72 22.60 -23.11
CA GLU A 203 -2.31 23.50 -22.12
C GLU A 203 -1.75 24.93 -22.29
N SER A 204 -0.43 25.08 -22.34
CA SER A 204 0.20 26.40 -22.53
C SER A 204 -0.18 27.07 -23.85
N ALA A 205 -0.32 26.29 -24.93
CA ALA A 205 -0.76 26.79 -26.23
C ALA A 205 -2.24 27.18 -26.20
N ALA A 206 -3.08 26.45 -25.46
CA ALA A 206 -4.49 26.79 -25.27
C ALA A 206 -4.65 28.07 -24.43
N GLU A 207 -3.90 28.22 -23.34
CA GLU A 207 -3.87 29.45 -22.55
C GLU A 207 -3.40 30.65 -23.37
N ALA A 208 -2.37 30.49 -24.19
CA ALA A 208 -1.89 31.56 -25.07
C ALA A 208 -2.95 31.98 -26.09
N LYS A 209 -3.71 31.02 -26.65
CA LYS A 209 -4.84 31.32 -27.55
C LYS A 209 -5.97 32.03 -26.81
N LEU A 210 -6.32 31.60 -25.60
CA LEU A 210 -7.34 32.25 -24.78
C LEU A 210 -6.97 33.71 -24.49
N LYS A 211 -5.73 33.97 -24.06
CA LYS A 211 -5.24 35.34 -23.82
C LYS A 211 -5.31 36.22 -25.07
N ARG A 212 -5.00 35.68 -26.25
CA ARG A 212 -5.14 36.42 -27.52
C ARG A 212 -6.60 36.76 -27.82
N VAL A 213 -7.50 35.80 -27.66
CA VAL A 213 -8.94 36.03 -27.86
C VAL A 213 -9.47 37.06 -26.86
N GLU A 214 -9.03 37.03 -25.60
CA GLU A 214 -9.39 38.05 -24.60
C GLU A 214 -8.88 39.44 -24.99
N GLN A 215 -7.64 39.55 -25.48
CA GLN A 215 -7.08 40.80 -25.96
C GLN A 215 -7.83 41.34 -27.19
N GLU A 216 -8.12 40.49 -28.18
CA GLU A 216 -8.90 40.84 -29.36
C GLU A 216 -10.32 41.29 -28.98
N ALA A 217 -10.96 40.60 -28.04
CA ALA A 217 -12.29 40.97 -27.54
C ALA A 217 -12.27 42.34 -26.83
N GLU A 218 -11.24 42.64 -26.04
CA GLU A 218 -11.09 43.94 -25.39
C GLU A 218 -10.78 45.05 -26.40
N GLN A 219 -9.96 44.78 -27.42
CA GLN A 219 -9.71 45.70 -28.53
C GLN A 219 -11.02 46.04 -29.25
N LEU A 220 -11.80 45.03 -29.66
CA LEU A 220 -13.10 45.25 -30.30
C LEU A 220 -14.06 46.06 -29.42
N ARG A 221 -14.07 45.82 -28.10
CA ARG A 221 -14.87 46.62 -27.15
C ARG A 221 -14.39 48.07 -27.09
N SER A 222 -13.08 48.30 -27.08
CA SER A 222 -12.51 49.66 -27.07
C SER A 222 -12.83 50.42 -28.35
N GLU A 223 -12.67 49.79 -29.52
CA GLU A 223 -13.02 50.37 -30.81
C GLU A 223 -14.52 50.67 -30.93
N ALA A 224 -15.37 49.77 -30.44
CA ALA A 224 -16.81 49.98 -30.44
C ALA A 224 -17.22 51.16 -29.53
N ARG A 225 -16.56 51.32 -28.37
CA ARG A 225 -16.76 52.48 -27.48
C ARG A 225 -16.31 53.78 -28.13
N GLU A 226 -15.13 53.79 -28.75
CA GLU A 226 -14.60 54.98 -29.43
C GLU A 226 -15.51 55.41 -30.58
N LYS A 227 -15.97 54.47 -31.42
CA LYS A 227 -16.93 54.76 -32.50
C LYS A 227 -18.25 55.31 -31.96
N ALA A 228 -18.79 54.70 -30.91
CA ALA A 228 -20.01 55.18 -30.28
C ALA A 228 -19.85 56.60 -29.69
N GLU A 229 -18.69 56.92 -29.12
CA GLU A 229 -18.38 58.25 -28.60
C GLU A 229 -18.25 59.28 -29.72
N GLN A 230 -17.57 58.93 -30.82
CA GLN A 230 -17.46 59.78 -32.01
C GLN A 230 -18.82 60.05 -32.64
N GLU A 231 -19.66 59.02 -32.81
CA GLU A 231 -21.04 59.18 -33.31
C GLU A 231 -21.88 60.07 -32.38
N ALA A 232 -21.77 59.88 -31.07
CA ALA A 232 -22.48 60.72 -30.09
C ALA A 232 -22.02 62.19 -30.14
N GLU A 233 -20.72 62.44 -30.30
CA GLU A 233 -20.17 63.79 -30.45
C GLU A 233 -20.62 64.44 -31.76
N GLN A 234 -20.68 63.67 -32.84
CA GLN A 234 -21.17 64.16 -34.12
C GLN A 234 -22.65 64.54 -34.05
N ILE A 235 -23.49 63.69 -33.44
CA ILE A 235 -24.90 64.03 -33.18
C ILE A 235 -25.02 65.30 -32.33
N ARG A 236 -24.20 65.44 -31.27
CA ARG A 236 -24.19 66.67 -30.44
C ARG A 236 -23.78 67.91 -31.24
N SER A 237 -22.74 67.81 -32.07
CA SER A 237 -22.27 68.89 -32.92
C SER A 237 -23.34 69.30 -33.94
N ASP A 238 -23.97 68.34 -34.60
CA ASP A 238 -24.97 68.61 -35.62
C ASP A 238 -26.23 69.22 -34.99
N ALA A 239 -26.71 68.69 -33.86
CA ALA A 239 -27.78 69.29 -33.09
C ALA A 239 -27.45 70.73 -32.63
N ARG A 240 -26.20 71.00 -32.26
CA ARG A 240 -25.76 72.35 -31.91
C ARG A 240 -25.77 73.29 -33.12
N LYS A 241 -25.29 72.86 -34.28
CA LYS A 241 -25.32 73.65 -35.51
C LYS A 241 -26.75 73.95 -35.94
N GLU A 242 -27.64 72.96 -35.87
CA GLU A 242 -29.06 73.16 -36.15
C GLU A 242 -29.67 74.16 -35.17
N ALA A 243 -29.37 74.06 -33.87
CA ALA A 243 -29.83 75.02 -32.88
C ALA A 243 -29.27 76.45 -33.11
N GLU A 244 -28.02 76.58 -33.52
CA GLU A 244 -27.41 77.87 -33.88
C GLU A 244 -28.06 78.46 -35.14
N GLN A 245 -28.39 77.63 -36.14
CA GLN A 245 -29.13 78.06 -37.33
C GLN A 245 -30.56 78.51 -37.02
N THR A 246 -31.29 77.77 -36.18
CA THR A 246 -32.64 78.17 -35.78
C THR A 246 -32.64 79.44 -34.95
N LEU A 247 -31.66 79.62 -34.05
CA LEU A 247 -31.45 80.87 -33.34
C LEU A 247 -31.15 82.02 -34.30
N GLY A 248 -30.22 81.86 -35.24
CA GLY A 248 -29.89 82.89 -36.22
C GLY A 248 -31.08 83.28 -37.11
N LEU A 249 -31.93 82.32 -37.49
CA LEU A 249 -33.18 82.61 -38.21
C LEU A 249 -34.17 83.37 -37.33
N ALA A 250 -34.31 83.00 -36.06
CA ALA A 250 -35.19 83.70 -35.12
C ALA A 250 -34.69 85.12 -34.83
N GLU A 251 -33.38 85.32 -34.72
CA GLU A 251 -32.76 86.65 -34.59
C GLU A 251 -33.01 87.50 -35.84
N ALA A 252 -32.78 86.96 -37.04
CA ALA A 252 -33.07 87.66 -38.29
C ALA A 252 -34.55 88.04 -38.43
N GLN A 253 -35.47 87.15 -38.01
CA GLN A 253 -36.90 87.46 -37.95
C GLN A 253 -37.22 88.53 -36.92
N ALA A 254 -36.54 88.53 -35.78
CA ALA A 254 -36.71 89.55 -34.76
C ALA A 254 -36.23 90.92 -35.26
N ASP A 255 -35.09 90.97 -35.96
CA ASP A 255 -34.56 92.18 -36.60
C ASP A 255 -35.51 92.70 -37.68
N GLU A 256 -36.05 91.82 -38.54
CA GLU A 256 -37.03 92.21 -39.58
C GLU A 256 -38.33 92.77 -38.97
N LEU A 257 -38.80 92.18 -37.85
CA LEU A 257 -39.94 92.71 -37.11
C LEU A 257 -39.63 94.07 -36.47
N LEU A 258 -38.39 94.29 -36.04
CA LEU A 258 -37.94 95.54 -35.44
C LEU A 258 -37.83 96.64 -36.50
N ASP A 259 -37.26 96.34 -37.68
CA ASP A 259 -37.23 97.23 -38.84
C ASP A 259 -38.65 97.60 -39.30
N LEU A 260 -39.56 96.62 -39.37
CA LEU A 260 -40.96 96.86 -39.70
C LEU A 260 -41.65 97.74 -38.65
N ALA A 261 -41.37 97.51 -37.36
CA ALA A 261 -41.91 98.35 -36.29
C ALA A 261 -41.36 99.78 -36.33
N GLU A 262 -40.09 99.98 -36.71
CA GLU A 262 -39.51 101.30 -36.95
C GLU A 262 -40.16 101.98 -38.16
N GLU A 263 -40.39 101.27 -39.26
CA GLU A 263 -41.08 101.78 -40.44
C GLU A 263 -42.51 102.21 -40.11
N PHE A 264 -43.32 101.36 -39.48
CA PHE A 264 -44.66 101.71 -39.02
C PHE A 264 -44.65 102.87 -38.03
N GLY A 265 -43.73 102.88 -37.06
CA GLY A 265 -43.58 104.00 -36.13
C GLY A 265 -43.21 105.31 -36.83
N SER A 266 -42.42 105.25 -37.90
CA SER A 266 -42.07 106.41 -38.71
C SER A 266 -43.24 106.89 -39.57
N GLU A 267 -44.02 105.98 -40.16
CA GLU A 267 -45.22 106.29 -40.94
C GLU A 267 -46.31 106.90 -40.04
N GLU A 268 -46.54 106.33 -38.86
CA GLU A 268 -47.47 106.88 -37.86
C GLU A 268 -47.01 108.26 -37.37
N HIS A 269 -45.70 108.47 -37.16
CA HIS A 269 -45.15 109.77 -36.81
C HIS A 269 -45.31 110.80 -37.96
N ASP A 270 -45.09 110.36 -39.21
CA ASP A 270 -45.27 111.19 -40.41
C ASP A 270 -46.75 111.53 -40.66
N GLU A 271 -47.66 110.60 -40.40
CA GLU A 271 -49.11 110.84 -40.44
C GLU A 271 -49.54 111.79 -39.33
N ALA A 272 -49.10 111.56 -38.08
CA ALA A 272 -49.38 112.45 -36.97
C ALA A 272 -48.83 113.86 -37.20
N THR A 273 -47.67 114.01 -37.83
CA THR A 273 -47.12 115.33 -38.21
C THR A 273 -47.87 115.98 -39.36
N ARG A 274 -48.38 115.23 -40.34
CA ARG A 274 -49.27 115.76 -41.39
C ARG A 274 -50.61 116.22 -40.81
N ASP A 275 -51.23 115.43 -39.94
CA ASP A 275 -52.47 115.81 -39.26
C ASP A 275 -52.26 117.03 -38.35
N ALA A 276 -51.14 117.11 -37.64
CA ALA A 276 -50.75 118.31 -36.90
C ALA A 276 -50.55 119.54 -37.82
N ALA A 277 -50.03 119.35 -39.04
CA ALA A 277 -49.90 120.43 -40.01
C ALA A 277 -51.28 120.88 -40.56
N VAL A 278 -52.19 119.96 -40.85
CA VAL A 278 -53.56 120.27 -41.30
C VAL A 278 -54.32 121.01 -40.22
N THR A 279 -54.31 120.51 -38.98
CA THR A 279 -54.98 121.18 -37.85
C THR A 279 -54.37 122.56 -37.57
N ARG A 280 -53.07 122.74 -37.77
CA ARG A 280 -52.42 124.05 -37.70
C ARG A 280 -52.88 124.97 -38.82
N GLU A 281 -52.95 124.48 -40.05
CA GLU A 281 -53.42 125.27 -41.20
C GLU A 281 -54.90 125.66 -41.05
N GLU A 282 -55.75 124.75 -40.58
CA GLU A 282 -57.13 125.03 -40.21
C GLU A 282 -57.22 126.09 -39.09
N ALA A 283 -56.39 125.98 -38.05
CA ALA A 283 -56.32 126.98 -36.99
C ALA A 283 -55.82 128.34 -37.49
N GLU A 284 -54.88 128.38 -38.44
CA GLU A 284 -54.39 129.60 -39.09
C GLU A 284 -55.47 130.22 -39.98
N GLN A 285 -56.26 129.42 -40.69
CA GLN A 285 -57.41 129.89 -41.47
C GLN A 285 -58.54 130.43 -40.57
N GLU A 286 -58.88 129.72 -39.49
CA GLU A 286 -59.84 130.22 -38.49
C GLU A 286 -59.36 131.54 -37.86
N ALA A 287 -58.08 131.63 -37.50
CA ALA A 287 -57.51 132.86 -36.97
C ALA A 287 -57.60 134.01 -37.98
N LYS A 288 -57.38 133.74 -39.28
CA LYS A 288 -57.51 134.72 -40.35
C LYS A 288 -58.96 135.21 -40.50
N ILE A 289 -59.93 134.30 -40.48
CA ILE A 289 -61.37 134.64 -40.53
C ILE A 289 -61.76 135.50 -39.34
N ILE A 290 -61.33 135.14 -38.12
CA ILE A 290 -61.63 135.89 -36.90
C ILE A 290 -61.01 137.30 -36.94
N ILE A 291 -59.77 137.42 -37.43
CA ILE A 291 -59.12 138.72 -37.60
C ILE A 291 -59.87 139.56 -38.65
N GLU A 292 -60.28 138.95 -39.75
CA GLU A 292 -61.00 139.65 -40.83
C GLU A 292 -62.40 140.11 -40.36
N GLU A 293 -63.13 139.26 -39.64
CA GLU A 293 -64.42 139.60 -38.99
C GLU A 293 -64.26 140.71 -37.93
N ALA A 294 -63.19 140.67 -37.13
CA ALA A 294 -62.87 141.72 -36.18
C ALA A 294 -62.53 143.06 -36.88
N THR A 295 -61.84 143.02 -38.03
CA THR A 295 -61.53 144.23 -38.80
C THR A 295 -62.76 144.83 -39.48
N GLN A 296 -63.69 144.01 -40.00
CA GLN A 296 -64.96 144.48 -40.56
C GLN A 296 -65.86 145.06 -39.46
N SER A 297 -65.94 144.40 -38.30
CA SER A 297 -66.68 144.92 -37.14
C SER A 297 -66.12 146.28 -36.66
N LEU A 298 -64.80 146.45 -36.64
CA LEU A 298 -64.16 147.74 -36.31
C LEU A 298 -64.45 148.83 -37.37
N GLN A 299 -64.54 148.47 -38.65
CA GLN A 299 -64.91 149.41 -39.72
C GLN A 299 -66.38 149.82 -39.65
N GLU A 300 -67.30 148.90 -39.32
CA GLU A 300 -68.71 149.22 -39.13
C GLU A 300 -68.93 150.16 -37.94
N ILE A 301 -68.24 149.95 -36.81
CA ILE A 301 -68.28 150.87 -35.67
C ILE A 301 -67.76 152.27 -36.07
N SER A 302 -66.68 152.33 -36.86
CA SER A 302 -66.13 153.60 -37.36
C SER A 302 -67.09 154.37 -38.27
N HIS A 303 -67.95 153.70 -39.04
CA HIS A 303 -68.89 154.35 -39.94
C HIS A 303 -70.16 154.83 -39.24
N VAL A 304 -70.66 154.08 -38.25
CA VAL A 304 -71.84 154.48 -37.46
C VAL A 304 -71.56 155.73 -36.61
N ASP A 305 -70.34 155.89 -36.10
CA ASP A 305 -69.96 157.06 -35.31
C ASP A 305 -69.72 158.34 -36.15
N GLN A 306 -69.35 158.20 -37.43
CA GLN A 306 -69.17 159.36 -38.33
C GLN A 306 -70.48 160.01 -38.75
N ASP A 307 -71.57 159.24 -38.85
CA ASP A 307 -72.89 159.76 -39.24
C ASP A 307 -73.63 160.40 -38.06
N PHE A 308 -73.43 159.91 -36.82
CA PHE A 308 -73.98 160.56 -35.62
C PHE A 308 -73.32 161.91 -35.32
N LEU A 309 -72.06 162.09 -35.73
CA LEU A 309 -71.31 163.35 -35.54
C LEU A 309 -71.69 164.48 -36.52
N ARG A 310 -72.50 164.21 -37.56
CA ARG A 310 -72.87 165.23 -38.58
C ARG A 310 -74.21 165.93 -38.35
N VAL A 311 -75.10 165.38 -37.52
CA VAL A 311 -76.49 165.86 -37.48
C VAL A 311 -76.81 166.77 -36.29
N GLU A 312 -75.98 166.83 -35.25
CA GLU A 312 -76.38 167.55 -34.01
C GLU A 312 -75.31 168.35 -33.26
N ILE A 313 -74.28 168.86 -33.95
CA ILE A 313 -73.26 169.71 -33.31
C ILE A 313 -72.97 170.95 -34.15
N ASP A 314 -73.80 171.98 -33.96
CA ASP A 314 -73.33 173.37 -33.90
C ASP A 314 -74.11 174.24 -32.89
N SER A 315 -74.81 173.61 -31.91
CA SER A 315 -75.61 174.36 -30.92
C SER A 315 -75.25 174.18 -29.44
N ASN A 316 -74.30 173.30 -29.04
CA ASN A 316 -73.93 173.21 -27.61
C ASN A 316 -72.56 172.55 -27.31
N PRO A 317 -71.56 173.27 -26.74
CA PRO A 317 -70.21 172.74 -26.50
C PRO A 317 -70.07 171.77 -25.30
N GLU A 318 -71.01 171.73 -24.34
CA GLU A 318 -70.87 170.86 -23.14
C GLU A 318 -71.15 169.37 -23.41
N MET A 319 -71.99 169.04 -24.40
CA MET A 319 -72.29 167.64 -24.77
C MET A 319 -71.08 166.91 -25.37
N LYS A 320 -70.15 167.65 -25.98
CA LYS A 320 -68.96 167.10 -26.67
C LYS A 320 -67.95 166.48 -25.71
N GLN A 321 -67.88 166.94 -24.46
CA GLN A 321 -66.98 166.36 -23.46
C GLN A 321 -67.59 165.10 -22.84
N ARG A 322 -68.89 165.11 -22.52
CA ARG A 322 -69.57 163.94 -21.94
C ARG A 322 -69.65 162.75 -22.89
N TYR A 323 -69.85 162.98 -24.19
CA TYR A 323 -69.88 161.88 -25.18
C TYR A 323 -68.49 161.25 -25.38
N ARG A 324 -67.41 162.04 -25.29
CA ARG A 324 -66.04 161.51 -25.39
C ARG A 324 -65.66 160.60 -24.23
N GLU A 325 -66.05 160.93 -23.00
CA GLU A 325 -65.76 160.11 -21.83
C GLU A 325 -66.52 158.78 -21.85
N ILE A 326 -67.81 158.80 -22.21
CA ILE A 326 -68.65 157.58 -22.26
C ILE A 326 -68.20 156.59 -23.34
N VAL A 327 -67.77 157.08 -24.52
CA VAL A 327 -67.36 156.20 -25.63
C VAL A 327 -65.99 155.55 -25.37
N ILE A 328 -65.06 156.26 -24.72
CA ILE A 328 -63.74 155.71 -24.37
C ILE A 328 -63.88 154.60 -23.31
N ASP A 329 -64.73 154.78 -22.30
CA ASP A 329 -64.94 153.77 -21.27
C ASP A 329 -65.61 152.51 -21.85
N ARG A 330 -66.60 152.67 -22.74
CA ARG A 330 -67.29 151.54 -23.38
C ARG A 330 -66.40 150.73 -24.32
N THR A 331 -65.53 151.39 -25.09
CA THR A 331 -64.59 150.71 -26.00
C THR A 331 -63.49 149.96 -25.25
N GLN A 332 -63.07 150.43 -24.07
CA GLN A 332 -62.14 149.70 -23.21
C GLN A 332 -62.78 148.49 -22.51
N GLU A 333 -64.04 148.58 -22.07
CA GLU A 333 -64.74 147.43 -21.48
C GLU A 333 -65.02 146.31 -22.48
N GLU A 334 -65.46 146.65 -23.70
CA GLU A 334 -65.78 145.66 -24.73
C GLU A 334 -64.53 144.94 -25.26
N SER A 335 -63.41 145.66 -25.46
CA SER A 335 -62.13 145.06 -25.86
C SER A 335 -61.55 144.12 -24.79
N ALA A 336 -61.67 144.47 -23.51
CA ALA A 336 -61.26 143.60 -22.40
C ALA A 336 -62.16 142.35 -22.26
N ALA A 337 -63.47 142.47 -22.54
CA ALA A 337 -64.40 141.35 -22.48
C ALA A 337 -64.14 140.31 -23.59
N VAL A 338 -63.78 140.76 -24.80
CA VAL A 338 -63.42 139.87 -25.93
C VAL A 338 -62.14 139.09 -25.63
N LEU A 339 -61.12 139.75 -25.07
CA LEU A 339 -59.86 139.11 -24.66
C LEU A 339 -60.07 138.05 -23.56
N ARG A 340 -60.94 138.30 -22.58
CA ARG A 340 -61.28 137.31 -21.54
C ARG A 340 -61.97 136.06 -22.12
N ARG A 341 -62.91 136.22 -23.05
CA ARG A 341 -63.57 135.08 -23.72
C ARG A 341 -62.60 134.25 -24.57
N ALA A 342 -61.64 134.89 -25.23
CA ALA A 342 -60.61 134.19 -25.99
C ALA A 342 -59.68 133.37 -25.08
N LEU A 343 -59.25 133.95 -23.96
CA LEU A 343 -58.39 133.27 -22.98
C LEU A 343 -59.10 132.11 -22.25
N GLU A 344 -60.38 132.25 -21.91
CA GLU A 344 -61.18 131.14 -21.34
C GLU A 344 -61.33 129.96 -22.32
N ARG A 345 -61.48 130.22 -23.62
CA ARG A 345 -61.52 129.15 -24.64
C ARG A 345 -60.19 128.41 -24.76
N ILE A 346 -59.07 129.13 -24.66
CA ILE A 346 -57.72 128.53 -24.67
C ILE A 346 -57.47 127.70 -23.41
N ALA A 347 -57.89 128.19 -22.23
CA ALA A 347 -57.76 127.46 -20.96
C ALA A 347 -58.60 126.16 -20.94
N LYS A 348 -59.81 126.17 -21.50
CA LYS A 348 -60.65 124.96 -21.62
C LYS A 348 -60.05 123.88 -22.52
N ARG A 349 -59.36 124.24 -23.62
CA ARG A 349 -58.68 123.25 -24.48
C ARG A 349 -57.51 122.58 -23.75
N ARG A 350 -56.67 123.35 -23.04
CA ARG A 350 -55.57 122.78 -22.23
C ARG A 350 -56.04 121.81 -21.14
N GLN A 351 -57.23 122.04 -20.58
CA GLN A 351 -57.77 121.17 -19.52
C GLN A 351 -58.35 119.85 -20.08
N GLN A 352 -58.76 119.83 -21.35
CA GLN A 352 -59.19 118.60 -22.04
C GLN A 352 -58.01 117.74 -22.50
N GLU A 353 -56.86 118.33 -22.83
CA GLU A 353 -55.63 117.58 -23.17
C GLU A 353 -55.06 116.85 -21.94
N GLN A 354 -55.04 117.49 -20.76
CA GLN A 354 -54.51 116.87 -19.53
C GLN A 354 -55.36 115.69 -18.99
N GLN A 355 -56.62 115.54 -19.42
CA GLN A 355 -57.44 114.39 -19.02
C GLN A 355 -57.17 113.13 -19.87
N ARG A 356 -56.59 113.26 -21.07
CA ARG A 356 -56.20 112.08 -21.88
C ARG A 356 -54.94 111.40 -21.37
N ASP A 357 -54.02 112.16 -20.78
CA ASP A 357 -52.71 111.64 -20.34
C ASP A 357 -52.75 110.90 -18.99
N HIS A 358 -53.87 110.93 -18.25
CA HIS A 358 -53.95 110.34 -16.90
C HIS A 358 -54.58 108.93 -16.83
N ASP A 359 -55.21 108.46 -17.91
CA ASP A 359 -55.91 107.16 -17.95
C ASP A 359 -55.06 106.02 -18.57
N GLY A 360 -53.83 106.28 -19.03
CA GLY A 360 -52.94 105.28 -19.64
C GLY A 360 -52.08 104.46 -18.66
N ASP A 361 -52.08 104.77 -17.36
CA ASP A 361 -51.07 104.30 -16.40
C ASP A 361 -51.61 103.26 -15.40
N LYS A 362 -52.28 102.21 -15.91
CA LYS A 362 -52.65 101.01 -15.14
C LYS A 362 -52.57 99.74 -15.99
N GLU A 363 -51.46 99.01 -15.89
CA GLU A 363 -51.43 97.60 -15.45
C GLU A 363 -50.08 96.91 -15.72
N SER A 364 -49.49 96.41 -14.65
CA SER A 364 -48.71 95.16 -14.55
C SER A 364 -48.82 94.77 -13.07
N PRO A 365 -48.95 93.49 -12.65
CA PRO A 365 -48.12 92.37 -13.13
C PRO A 365 -48.76 90.95 -13.09
N ASP A 366 -48.22 90.00 -13.84
CA ASP A 366 -48.35 88.55 -13.53
C ASP A 366 -46.97 87.94 -13.78
N GLY A 367 -46.24 87.44 -12.77
CA GLY A 367 -46.50 86.17 -12.09
C GLY A 367 -45.65 85.09 -12.78
N GLY A 368 -44.42 84.82 -12.33
CA GLY A 368 -44.12 83.70 -11.44
C GLY A 368 -44.66 82.36 -11.98
N LYS A 369 -43.84 81.41 -12.44
CA LYS A 369 -43.02 80.52 -11.59
C LYS A 369 -42.31 79.42 -12.43
N PRO A 370 -41.38 78.66 -11.81
CA PRO A 370 -40.39 77.77 -12.46
C PRO A 370 -40.92 76.42 -12.97
#